data_AF-A0A1H4C7E9-F1
#
_entry.id   AF-A0A1H4C7E9-F1
#
_cell.length_a   1.000
_cell.length_b   1.000
_cell.length_c   1.000
_cell.angle_alpha   90.00
_cell.angle_beta   90.00
_cell.angle_gamma   90.00
#
_symmetry.space_group_name_H-M   'P 1'
#
loop_
_entity.id
_entity.type
_entity.pdbx_description
1 polymer ?
#
loop_
_entity_poly.entity_id
_entity_poly.type
_entity_poly.pdbx_seq_one_letter_code
_entity_poly.pdbx_strand_id
1 'polypeptide(L)'
;MSASSLWRRTPDPLRAVAAAEHALSEERRLLFSGDLPAVVEVADRRVAEISALERLLAAEPAHPERLAEGLRKFRARAERHAKLLEAAMSGAQAARRKLKAIDDARTTLPGYDASGAPRARSVSQGLGRKA
;
A
#
# COMPACT_ATOMS: atom_id res chain seq x y z
N MET A 1 14.79 -24.41 45.07
CA MET A 1 15.73 -23.71 44.17
C MET A 1 15.11 -23.72 42.78
N SER A 2 14.56 -22.60 42.35
CA SER A 2 13.82 -22.45 41.08
C SER A 2 14.76 -22.47 39.88
N ALA A 3 14.57 -23.45 38.99
CA ALA A 3 15.01 -23.36 37.59
C ALA A 3 13.80 -22.97 36.71
N SER A 4 13.20 -21.81 37.00
CA SER A 4 12.16 -21.22 36.17
C SER A 4 12.75 -20.16 35.26
N SER A 5 12.31 -20.24 34.00
CA SER A 5 12.37 -19.20 32.96
C SER A 5 13.72 -19.02 32.25
N LEU A 6 13.65 -18.68 30.96
CA LEU A 6 14.75 -18.48 29.99
C LEU A 6 15.03 -19.63 29.02
N TRP A 7 13.97 -20.30 28.56
CA TRP A 7 13.77 -20.41 27.11
C TRP A 7 13.77 -18.99 26.54
N ARG A 8 14.95 -18.39 26.37
CA ARG A 8 15.09 -17.21 25.53
C ARG A 8 14.49 -17.63 24.20
N ARG A 9 13.41 -16.96 23.79
CA ARG A 9 12.92 -17.01 22.41
C ARG A 9 14.09 -16.55 21.56
N THR A 10 14.97 -17.48 21.16
CA THR A 10 16.02 -17.19 20.21
C THR A 10 15.29 -16.70 18.97
N PRO A 11 15.58 -15.46 18.53
CA PRO A 11 14.93 -14.95 17.34
C PRO A 11 15.34 -15.85 16.17
N ASP A 12 14.39 -16.55 15.58
CA ASP A 12 14.62 -17.50 14.49
C ASP A 12 14.47 -16.77 13.15
N PRO A 13 15.54 -16.65 12.34
CA PRO A 13 15.48 -15.99 11.03
C PRO A 13 14.43 -16.60 10.09
N LEU A 14 14.17 -17.92 10.18
CA LEU A 14 13.16 -18.58 9.37
C LEU A 14 11.74 -18.18 9.78
N ARG A 15 11.51 -17.94 11.08
CA ARG A 15 10.24 -17.38 11.56
C ARG A 15 10.02 -15.96 11.08
N ALA A 16 11.06 -15.14 11.05
CA ALA A 16 10.97 -13.77 10.54
C ALA A 16 10.65 -13.76 9.03
N VAL A 17 11.26 -14.65 8.24
CA VAL A 17 10.90 -14.81 6.81
C VAL A 17 9.44 -15.26 6.65
N ALA A 18 8.98 -16.24 7.43
CA ALA A 18 7.61 -16.71 7.36
C ALA A 18 6.57 -15.63 7.76
N ALA A 19 6.89 -14.81 8.76
CA ALA A 19 6.05 -13.68 9.17
C ALA A 19 5.93 -12.65 8.03
N ALA A 20 7.06 -12.30 7.40
CA ALA A 20 7.07 -11.35 6.29
C ALA A 20 6.30 -11.89 5.05
N GLU A 21 6.34 -13.20 4.80
CA GLU A 21 5.52 -13.83 3.76
C GLU A 21 4.02 -13.80 4.06
N HIS A 22 3.64 -13.96 5.33
CA HIS A 22 2.27 -13.83 5.77
C HIS A 22 1.78 -12.39 5.58
N ALA A 23 2.58 -11.39 5.98
CA ALA A 23 2.28 -9.97 5.80
C ALA A 23 2.06 -9.61 4.31
N LEU A 24 2.91 -10.11 3.40
CA LEU A 24 2.73 -9.94 1.95
C LEU A 24 1.38 -10.50 1.46
N SER A 25 0.96 -11.64 2.00
CA SER A 25 -0.30 -12.27 1.60
C SER A 25 -1.51 -11.50 2.13
N GLU A 26 -1.41 -10.97 3.34
CA GLU A 26 -2.43 -10.14 3.99
C GLU A 26 -2.61 -8.79 3.28
N GLU A 27 -1.51 -8.09 2.97
CA GLU A 27 -1.53 -6.87 2.15
C GLU A 27 -2.24 -7.10 0.81
N ARG A 28 -1.90 -8.20 0.11
CA ARG A 28 -2.52 -8.51 -1.18
C ARG A 28 -4.03 -8.71 -1.05
N ARG A 29 -4.48 -9.38 0.02
CA ARG A 29 -5.91 -9.58 0.29
C ARG A 29 -6.62 -8.24 0.54
N LEU A 30 -6.01 -7.36 1.32
CA LEU A 30 -6.56 -6.05 1.67
C LEU A 30 -6.60 -5.08 0.49
N LEU A 31 -5.61 -5.16 -0.41
CA LEU A 31 -5.63 -4.44 -1.68
C LEU A 31 -6.82 -4.85 -2.55
N PHE A 32 -7.13 -6.15 -2.62
CA PHE A 32 -8.30 -6.63 -3.37
C PHE A 32 -9.64 -6.24 -2.72
N SER A 33 -9.69 -6.04 -1.40
CA SER A 33 -10.89 -5.55 -0.71
C SER A 33 -11.03 -4.02 -0.71
N GLY A 34 -10.02 -3.28 -1.20
CA GLY A 34 -10.02 -1.81 -1.22
C GLY A 34 -9.81 -1.16 0.15
N ASP A 35 -9.38 -1.93 1.16
CA ASP A 35 -9.12 -1.42 2.51
C ASP A 35 -7.70 -0.84 2.60
N LEU A 36 -7.52 0.32 1.98
CA LEU A 36 -6.22 0.97 1.86
C LEU A 36 -5.59 1.34 3.21
N PRO A 37 -6.33 1.80 4.24
CA PRO A 37 -5.76 2.02 5.57
C PRO A 37 -5.13 0.75 6.16
N ALA A 38 -5.84 -0.39 6.08
CA ALA A 38 -5.30 -1.65 6.59
C ALA A 38 -4.07 -2.12 5.80
N VAL A 39 -4.00 -1.85 4.49
CA VAL A 39 -2.79 -2.14 3.67
C VAL A 39 -1.56 -1.40 4.22
N VAL A 40 -1.72 -0.14 4.64
CA VAL A 40 -0.61 0.65 5.21
C VAL A 40 -0.12 0.04 6.51
N GLU A 41 -1.02 -0.35 7.41
CA GLU A 41 -0.64 -0.97 8.69
C GLU A 41 0.11 -2.29 8.50
N VAL A 42 -0.27 -3.10 7.50
CA VAL A 42 0.43 -4.36 7.21
C VAL A 42 1.79 -4.09 6.56
N ALA A 43 1.89 -3.07 5.71
CA ALA A 43 3.15 -2.65 5.11
C ALA A 43 4.17 -2.19 6.18
N ASP A 44 3.72 -1.42 7.17
CA ASP A 44 4.57 -0.99 8.29
C ASP A 44 5.06 -2.18 9.13
N ARG A 45 4.18 -3.15 9.43
CA ARG A 45 4.56 -4.40 10.10
C ARG A 45 5.63 -5.17 9.31
N ARG A 46 5.44 -5.29 7.99
CA ARG A 46 6.41 -5.98 7.11
C ARG A 46 7.77 -5.30 7.10
N VAL A 47 7.82 -3.97 7.07
CA VAL A 47 9.09 -3.20 7.16
C VAL A 47 9.79 -3.50 8.49
N ALA A 48 9.06 -3.48 9.60
CA ALA A 48 9.63 -3.77 10.91
C ALA A 48 10.19 -5.20 11.00
N GLU A 49 9.52 -6.19 10.40
CA GLU A 49 9.98 -7.58 10.35
C GLU A 49 11.25 -7.75 9.49
N ILE A 50 11.34 -7.06 8.34
CA ILE A 50 12.56 -7.05 7.52
C ILE A 50 13.72 -6.44 8.29
N SER A 51 13.52 -5.28 8.93
CA SER A 51 14.57 -4.64 9.73
C SER A 51 14.96 -5.47 10.97
N ALA A 52 14.04 -6.27 11.52
CA ALA A 52 14.39 -7.24 12.57
C ALA A 52 15.25 -8.38 12.00
N LEU A 53 14.88 -8.93 10.83
CA LEU A 53 15.64 -9.98 10.15
C LEU A 53 17.06 -9.52 9.78
N GLU A 54 17.24 -8.31 9.27
CA GLU A 54 18.55 -7.72 8.97
C GLU A 54 19.44 -7.65 10.22
N ARG A 55 18.89 -7.18 11.35
CA ARG A 55 19.62 -7.12 12.62
C ARG A 55 20.02 -8.51 13.13
N LEU A 56 19.15 -9.51 12.95
CA LEU A 56 19.43 -10.89 13.34
C LEU A 56 20.52 -11.52 12.49
N LEU A 57 20.46 -11.33 11.16
CA LEU A 57 21.49 -11.78 10.23
C LEU A 57 22.86 -11.14 10.51
N ALA A 58 22.88 -9.89 10.97
CA ALA A 58 24.11 -9.19 11.34
C ALA A 58 24.69 -9.69 12.69
N ALA A 59 23.84 -10.11 13.63
CA ALA A 59 24.25 -10.54 14.97
C ALA A 59 24.68 -12.01 15.04
N GLU A 60 24.08 -12.89 14.23
CA GLU A 60 24.35 -14.33 14.27
C GLU A 60 24.24 -14.92 12.85
N PRO A 61 25.35 -15.26 12.18
CA PRO A 61 25.31 -15.89 10.86
C PRO A 61 24.80 -17.34 11.00
N ALA A 62 23.49 -17.52 10.97
CA ALA A 62 22.82 -18.81 11.04
C ALA A 62 22.85 -19.56 9.69
N HIS A 63 22.82 -20.90 9.77
CA HIS A 63 22.85 -21.88 8.67
C HIS A 63 22.56 -21.33 7.26
N PRO A 64 23.61 -21.13 6.42
CA PRO A 64 23.54 -20.23 5.27
C PRO A 64 22.60 -20.73 4.16
N GLU A 65 22.51 -22.04 3.91
CA GLU A 65 21.85 -22.53 2.69
C GLU A 65 20.32 -22.45 2.74
N ARG A 66 19.70 -22.95 3.83
CA ARG A 66 18.24 -22.93 3.97
C ARG A 66 17.71 -21.50 4.12
N LEU A 67 18.46 -20.64 4.82
CA LEU A 67 18.12 -19.24 4.98
C LEU A 67 18.30 -18.46 3.67
N ALA A 68 19.37 -18.71 2.91
CA ALA A 68 19.58 -18.09 1.59
C ALA A 68 18.50 -18.48 0.58
N GLU A 69 18.04 -19.73 0.57
CA GLU A 69 16.91 -20.16 -0.26
C GLU A 69 15.60 -19.46 0.16
N GLY A 70 15.33 -19.38 1.46
CA GLY A 70 14.17 -18.65 2.00
C GLY A 70 14.18 -17.17 1.63
N LEU A 71 15.32 -16.49 1.80
CA LEU A 71 15.51 -15.08 1.44
C LEU A 71 15.35 -14.84 -0.06
N ARG A 72 15.89 -15.72 -0.92
CA ARG A 72 15.71 -15.62 -2.38
C ARG A 72 14.24 -15.72 -2.77
N LYS A 73 13.52 -16.70 -2.22
CA LYS A 73 12.08 -16.89 -2.46
C LYS A 73 11.26 -15.68 -1.99
N PHE A 74 11.56 -15.19 -0.79
CA PHE A 74 10.93 -14.00 -0.23
C PHE A 74 11.16 -12.77 -1.11
N ARG A 75 12.41 -12.48 -1.50
CA ARG A 75 12.75 -11.34 -2.37
C ARG A 75 12.00 -11.42 -3.70
N ALA A 76 11.98 -12.59 -4.35
CA ALA A 76 11.26 -12.77 -5.61
C ALA A 76 9.73 -12.55 -5.45
N ARG A 77 9.14 -12.95 -4.32
CA ARG A 77 7.72 -12.70 -4.00
C ARG A 77 7.47 -11.22 -3.74
N ALA A 78 8.31 -10.57 -2.94
CA ALA A 78 8.21 -9.15 -2.62
C ALA A 78 8.32 -8.28 -3.87
N GLU A 79 9.27 -8.57 -4.78
CA GLU A 79 9.42 -7.85 -6.05
C GLU A 79 8.19 -7.97 -6.95
N ARG A 80 7.64 -9.20 -7.08
CA ARG A 80 6.39 -9.40 -7.84
C ARG A 80 5.24 -8.63 -7.20
N HIS A 81 5.16 -8.62 -5.87
CA HIS A 81 4.11 -7.90 -5.18
C HIS A 81 4.24 -6.38 -5.35
N ALA A 82 5.45 -5.83 -5.26
CA ALA A 82 5.72 -4.41 -5.50
C ALA A 82 5.25 -3.98 -6.90
N LYS A 83 5.59 -4.76 -7.94
CA LYS A 83 5.13 -4.50 -9.32
C LYS A 83 3.60 -4.51 -9.45
N LEU A 84 2.92 -5.44 -8.76
CA LEU A 84 1.45 -5.49 -8.76
C LEU A 84 0.84 -4.27 -8.06
N LEU A 85 1.42 -3.86 -6.93
CA LEU A 85 1.03 -2.66 -6.19
C LEU A 85 1.21 -1.40 -7.03
N GLU A 86 2.36 -1.24 -7.68
CA GLU A 86 2.65 -0.12 -8.59
C GLU A 86 1.64 -0.06 -9.74
N ALA A 87 1.35 -1.21 -10.36
CA ALA A 87 0.36 -1.30 -11.43
C ALA A 87 -1.06 -0.92 -10.94
N ALA A 88 -1.46 -1.41 -9.76
CA ALA A 88 -2.74 -1.09 -9.15
C ALA A 88 -2.87 0.41 -8.82
N MET A 89 -1.83 1.01 -8.24
CA MET A 89 -1.78 2.43 -7.91
C MET A 89 -1.83 3.31 -9.16
N SER A 90 -1.11 2.93 -10.22
CA SER A 90 -1.15 3.61 -11.51
C SER A 90 -2.57 3.58 -12.12
N GLY A 91 -3.22 2.41 -12.08
CA GLY A 91 -4.60 2.24 -12.52
C GLY A 91 -5.59 3.09 -11.72
N ALA A 92 -5.48 3.08 -10.38
CA ALA A 92 -6.31 3.90 -9.50
C ALA A 92 -6.15 5.40 -9.77
N GLN A 93 -4.93 5.86 -10.01
CA GLN A 93 -4.66 7.26 -10.36
C GLN A 93 -5.28 7.63 -11.73
N ALA A 94 -5.21 6.73 -12.71
CA ALA A 94 -5.85 6.93 -14.01
C ALA A 94 -7.38 7.01 -13.90
N ALA A 95 -7.99 6.12 -13.11
CA ALA A 95 -9.43 6.17 -12.82
C ALA A 95 -9.81 7.49 -12.14
N ARG A 96 -9.05 7.93 -11.14
CA ARG A 96 -9.26 9.21 -10.46
C ARG A 96 -9.18 10.41 -11.41
N ARG A 97 -8.22 10.43 -12.34
CA ARG A 97 -8.13 11.46 -13.39
C ARG A 97 -9.38 11.47 -14.27
N LYS A 98 -9.89 10.30 -14.66
CA LYS A 98 -11.08 10.21 -15.51
C LYS A 98 -12.35 10.67 -14.78
N LEU A 99 -12.50 10.30 -13.51
CA LEU A 99 -13.62 10.77 -12.67
C LEU A 99 -13.60 12.29 -12.51
N LYS A 100 -12.42 12.88 -12.28
CA LYS A 100 -12.28 14.34 -12.26
C LYS A 100 -12.69 14.97 -13.59
N ALA A 101 -12.25 14.43 -14.72
CA ALA A 101 -12.64 14.95 -16.03
C ALA A 101 -14.16 14.86 -16.28
N ILE A 102 -14.83 13.81 -15.78
CA ILE A 102 -16.30 13.69 -15.84
C ILE A 102 -16.97 14.76 -14.98
N ASP A 103 -16.47 15.00 -13.77
CA ASP A 103 -17.00 16.03 -12.88
C ASP A 103 -16.80 17.45 -13.46
N ASP A 104 -15.60 17.74 -13.96
CA ASP A 104 -15.29 18.99 -14.65
C ASP A 104 -16.23 19.14 -15.86
N ALA A 105 -16.41 18.09 -16.69
CA ALA A 105 -17.36 18.11 -17.81
C ALA A 105 -18.79 18.42 -17.36
N ARG A 106 -19.27 17.77 -16.27
CA ARG A 106 -20.59 18.00 -15.68
C ARG A 106 -20.79 19.47 -15.29
N THR A 107 -19.77 20.11 -14.73
CA THR A 107 -19.83 21.55 -14.38
C THR A 107 -19.78 22.48 -15.61
N THR A 108 -19.29 22.00 -16.74
CA THR A 108 -19.20 22.78 -17.99
C THR A 108 -20.35 22.56 -18.96
N LEU A 109 -21.23 21.57 -18.70
CA LEU A 109 -22.39 21.32 -19.55
C LEU A 109 -23.33 22.56 -19.53
N PRO A 110 -23.75 23.06 -20.70
CA PRO A 110 -24.77 24.10 -20.77
C PRO A 110 -26.05 23.58 -20.12
N GLY A 111 -26.57 24.31 -19.13
CA GLY A 111 -27.94 24.09 -18.69
C GLY A 111 -28.91 24.55 -19.77
N TYR A 112 -30.04 23.89 -19.92
CA TYR A 112 -31.14 24.35 -20.75
C TYR A 112 -32.31 24.74 -19.86
N ASP A 113 -33.06 25.77 -20.24
CA ASP A 113 -34.31 26.10 -19.55
C ASP A 113 -35.47 25.21 -20.01
N ALA A 114 -36.67 25.44 -19.45
CA ALA A 114 -37.86 24.67 -19.79
C ALA A 114 -38.31 24.84 -21.26
N SER A 115 -37.79 25.84 -21.98
CA SER A 115 -38.04 26.03 -23.42
C SER A 115 -36.97 25.42 -24.31
N GLY A 116 -35.95 24.79 -23.74
CA GLY A 116 -34.84 24.19 -24.50
C GLY A 116 -33.80 25.21 -24.98
N ALA A 117 -33.84 26.45 -24.47
CA ALA A 117 -32.83 27.45 -24.79
C ALA A 117 -31.62 27.29 -23.83
N PRO A 118 -30.37 27.52 -24.31
CA PRO A 118 -29.19 27.46 -23.45
C PRO A 118 -29.28 28.54 -22.36
N ARG A 119 -29.22 28.14 -21.08
CA ARG A 119 -29.08 29.10 -19.97
C ARG A 119 -27.72 29.76 -20.06
N ALA A 120 -27.72 31.09 -20.17
CA ALA A 120 -26.50 31.89 -20.07
C ALA A 120 -25.78 31.54 -18.76
N ARG A 121 -24.50 31.18 -18.84
CA ARG A 121 -23.68 30.91 -17.65
C ARG A 121 -23.63 32.17 -16.80
N SER A 122 -24.22 32.14 -15.61
CA SER A 122 -23.85 33.09 -14.56
C SER A 122 -22.45 32.71 -14.10
N VAL A 123 -21.44 33.17 -14.82
CA VAL A 123 -20.09 33.23 -14.28
C VAL A 123 -20.18 34.25 -13.15
N SER A 124 -20.49 33.81 -11.93
CA SER A 124 -20.26 34.60 -10.73
C SER A 124 -18.74 34.71 -10.57
N GLN A 125 -18.19 35.58 -11.39
CA GLN A 125 -16.81 36.02 -11.38
C GLN A 125 -16.63 36.68 -10.02
N GLY A 126 -15.92 36.00 -9.12
CA GLY A 126 -15.43 36.57 -7.87
C GLY A 126 -14.44 37.70 -8.19
N LEU A 127 -14.97 38.85 -8.59
CA LEU A 127 -14.28 40.13 -8.59
C LEU A 127 -14.53 40.76 -7.21
N GLY A 128 -13.53 40.67 -6.36
CA GLY A 128 -13.48 41.34 -5.05
C GLY A 128 -12.61 40.51 -4.10
N ARG A 129 -11.48 40.98 -3.57
CA ARG A 129 -11.07 42.37 -3.34
C ARG A 129 -9.57 42.34 -3.05
N LYS A 130 -8.75 43.06 -3.84
CA LYS A 130 -7.47 43.57 -3.34
C LYS A 130 -7.81 44.77 -2.46
N ALA A 131 -7.34 44.74 -1.23
CA ALA A 131 -7.08 45.90 -0.38
C ALA A 131 -5.82 45.56 0.42
#